data_AF-A0A7E5VRX6-F1
#
_entry.id   AF-A0A7E5VRX6-F1
#
_cell.length_a   1.000
_cell.length_b   1.000
_cell.length_c   1.000
_cell.angle_alpha   90.00
_cell.angle_beta   90.00
_cell.angle_gamma   90.00
#
_symmetry.space_group_name_H-M   'P 1'
#
loop_
_entity.id
_entity.type
_entity.pdbx_description
1 polymer ?
#
loop_
_entity_poly.entity_id
_entity_poly.type
_entity_poly.pdbx_seq_one_letter_code
_entity_poly.pdbx_strand_id
1 'polypeptide(L)'
;MDALSIEEKSGLKAALHPFLVECEEKFGMSEEQFEEEKNKGVDANIDPCFMSCFLKNAEFFDSKGMLDVEKTTEFMKANIQSEDALQIFDQITEECSKVNDEEVSDGDEGCDRAQLLFKCIVEVKKKASVFETRQTS
;
A
#
# COMPACT_ATOMS: atom_id res chain seq x y z
N MET A 1 -3.01 -15.96 -6.79
CA MET A 1 -2.84 -15.42 -8.17
C MET A 1 -2.53 -13.92 -8.07
N ASP A 2 -2.09 -13.28 -9.15
CA ASP A 2 -2.07 -11.81 -9.20
C ASP A 2 -3.50 -11.33 -9.46
N ALA A 3 -4.16 -10.77 -8.44
CA ALA A 3 -5.57 -10.34 -8.52
C ALA A 3 -5.82 -9.17 -9.50
N LEU A 4 -4.75 -8.48 -9.91
CA LEU A 4 -4.79 -7.39 -10.89
C LEU A 4 -4.26 -7.86 -12.25
N SER A 5 -4.94 -7.46 -13.32
CA SER A 5 -4.44 -7.61 -14.68
C SER A 5 -3.19 -6.77 -14.94
N ILE A 6 -2.45 -7.08 -16.01
CA ILE A 6 -1.27 -6.29 -16.42
C ILE A 6 -1.65 -4.84 -16.70
N GLU A 7 -2.81 -4.61 -17.33
CA GLU A 7 -3.33 -3.29 -17.66
C GLU A 7 -3.66 -2.50 -16.39
N GLU A 8 -4.37 -3.10 -15.43
CA GLU A 8 -4.67 -2.45 -14.15
C GLU A 8 -3.39 -2.14 -13.36
N LYS A 9 -2.42 -3.07 -13.32
CA LYS A 9 -1.12 -2.82 -12.69
C LYS A 9 -0.40 -1.64 -13.33
N SER A 10 -0.39 -1.57 -14.66
CA SER A 10 0.24 -0.49 -15.40
C SER A 10 -0.48 0.84 -15.21
N GLY A 11 -1.82 0.84 -15.22
CA GLY A 11 -2.63 2.03 -14.99
C GLY A 11 -2.45 2.57 -13.57
N LEU A 12 -2.50 1.69 -12.58
CA LEU A 12 -2.26 2.04 -11.17
C LEU A 12 -0.85 2.60 -10.97
N LYS A 13 0.17 1.97 -11.56
CA LYS A 13 1.55 2.47 -11.53
C LYS A 13 1.65 3.86 -12.14
N ALA A 14 1.06 4.08 -13.31
CA ALA A 14 1.06 5.38 -13.97
C ALA A 14 0.33 6.47 -13.17
N ALA A 15 -0.78 6.13 -12.52
CA ALA A 15 -1.54 7.04 -11.66
C ALA A 15 -0.77 7.43 -10.39
N LEU A 16 0.04 6.51 -9.84
CA LEU A 16 0.82 6.72 -8.62
C LEU A 16 2.21 7.33 -8.87
N HIS A 17 2.75 7.20 -10.08
CA HIS A 17 4.09 7.64 -10.43
C HIS A 17 4.42 9.09 -10.01
N PRO A 18 3.56 10.10 -10.24
CA PRO A 18 3.87 11.48 -9.83
C PRO A 18 4.10 11.64 -8.33
N PHE A 19 3.38 10.87 -7.51
CA PHE A 19 3.49 10.94 -6.04
C PHE A 19 4.76 10.27 -5.53
N LEU A 20 5.24 9.25 -6.24
CA LEU A 20 6.46 8.54 -5.91
C LEU A 20 7.72 9.36 -6.26
N VAL A 21 7.74 9.98 -7.44
CA VAL A 21 8.90 10.77 -7.92
C VAL A 21 9.24 11.92 -6.96
N GLU A 22 8.24 12.60 -6.40
CA GLU A 22 8.50 13.68 -5.43
C GLU A 22 9.18 13.17 -4.14
N CYS A 23 8.94 11.91 -3.77
CA CYS A 23 9.55 11.29 -2.59
C CYS A 23 10.93 10.70 -2.91
N GLU A 24 11.17 10.26 -4.15
CA GLU A 24 12.50 9.83 -4.61
C GLU A 24 13.53 10.96 -4.41
N GLU A 25 13.19 12.20 -4.75
CA GLU A 25 14.10 13.35 -4.57
C GLU A 25 14.48 13.59 -3.09
N LYS A 26 13.60 13.25 -2.15
CA LYS A 26 13.80 13.47 -0.70
C LYS A 26 14.57 12.34 -0.03
N PHE A 27 14.36 11.10 -0.46
CA PHE A 27 14.85 9.90 0.25
C PHE A 27 15.83 9.06 -0.57
N GLY A 28 16.00 9.34 -1.86
CA GLY A 28 16.97 8.65 -2.74
C GLY A 28 16.58 7.21 -3.09
N MET A 29 15.31 6.82 -2.91
CA MET A 29 14.76 5.54 -3.35
C MET A 29 14.07 5.70 -4.69
N SER A 30 14.60 5.05 -5.73
CA SER A 30 14.01 5.12 -7.06
C SER A 30 12.74 4.29 -7.19
N GLU A 31 11.91 4.61 -8.18
CA GLU A 31 10.73 3.79 -8.52
C GLU A 31 11.08 2.32 -8.79
N GLU A 32 12.20 2.07 -9.48
CA GLU A 32 12.68 0.72 -9.76
C GLU A 32 13.04 -0.02 -8.47
N GLN A 33 13.82 0.61 -7.60
CA GLN A 33 14.17 0.05 -6.29
C GLN A 33 12.93 -0.23 -5.44
N PHE A 34 11.99 0.71 -5.41
CA PHE A 34 10.74 0.54 -4.68
C PHE A 34 9.93 -0.67 -5.20
N GLU A 35 9.79 -0.82 -6.52
CA GLU A 35 9.09 -1.95 -7.12
C GLU A 35 9.79 -3.28 -6.82
N GLU A 36 11.12 -3.33 -6.87
CA GLU A 36 11.90 -4.51 -6.51
C GLU A 36 11.71 -4.89 -5.03
N GLU A 37 11.80 -3.94 -4.11
CA GLU A 37 11.63 -4.17 -2.69
C GLU A 37 10.20 -4.59 -2.35
N LYS A 38 9.18 -3.93 -2.93
CA LYS A 38 7.76 -4.27 -2.72
C LYS A 38 7.46 -5.74 -3.03
N ASN A 39 8.11 -6.31 -4.05
CA ASN A 39 7.92 -7.71 -4.44
C ASN A 39 8.55 -8.72 -3.47
N LYS A 40 9.42 -8.27 -2.55
CA LYS A 40 10.00 -9.13 -1.49
C LYS A 40 9.06 -9.31 -0.29
N GLY A 41 7.94 -8.58 -0.25
CA GLY A 41 6.94 -8.73 0.81
C GLY A 41 7.52 -8.44 2.19
N VAL A 42 7.53 -9.44 3.08
CA VAL A 42 8.02 -9.25 4.47
C VAL A 42 9.52 -8.93 4.56
N ASP A 43 10.27 -9.29 3.53
CA ASP A 43 11.72 -9.04 3.43
C ASP A 43 12.05 -7.73 2.70
N ALA A 44 11.05 -6.92 2.38
CA ALA A 44 11.23 -5.63 1.73
C ALA A 44 12.02 -4.65 2.61
N ASN A 45 13.03 -4.02 2.04
CA ASN A 45 13.80 -2.96 2.66
C ASN A 45 13.38 -1.60 2.12
N ILE A 46 12.18 -1.16 2.48
CA ILE A 46 11.64 0.15 2.09
C ILE A 46 11.81 1.12 3.26
N ASP A 47 12.37 2.29 2.99
CA ASP A 47 12.45 3.36 3.99
C ASP A 47 11.03 3.76 4.44
N PRO A 48 10.69 3.65 5.74
CA PRO A 48 9.36 3.96 6.23
C PRO A 48 8.90 5.40 5.95
N CYS A 49 9.82 6.36 5.95
CA CYS A 49 9.52 7.77 5.68
C CYS A 49 9.36 8.04 4.19
N PHE A 50 10.08 7.32 3.33
CA PHE A 50 9.75 7.30 1.89
C PHE A 50 8.33 6.81 1.65
N MET A 51 7.93 5.70 2.29
CA MET A 51 6.56 5.18 2.17
C MET A 51 5.52 6.17 2.70
N SER A 52 5.75 6.79 3.86
CA SER A 52 4.83 7.82 4.40
C SER A 52 4.71 9.02 3.48
N CYS A 53 5.82 9.52 2.93
CA CYS A 53 5.81 10.60 1.93
C CYS A 53 4.93 10.24 0.73
N PHE A 54 5.14 9.05 0.17
CA PHE A 54 4.38 8.59 -0.98
C PHE A 54 2.88 8.48 -0.66
N LEU A 55 2.53 7.88 0.48
CA LEU A 55 1.14 7.73 0.92
C LEU A 55 0.44 9.07 1.16
N LYS A 56 1.15 10.06 1.72
CA LYS A 56 0.61 11.42 1.90
C LYS A 56 0.39 12.13 0.57
N ASN A 57 1.35 12.03 -0.34
CA ASN A 57 1.24 12.64 -1.66
C ASN A 57 0.11 12.04 -2.50
N ALA A 58 -0.16 10.75 -2.32
CA ALA A 58 -1.31 10.05 -2.92
C ALA A 58 -2.64 10.29 -2.16
N GLU A 59 -2.65 11.12 -1.11
CA GLU A 59 -3.79 11.37 -0.22
C GLU A 59 -4.33 10.13 0.51
N PHE A 60 -3.55 9.05 0.58
CA PHE A 60 -3.88 7.86 1.37
C PHE A 60 -3.58 8.07 2.84
N PHE A 61 -2.58 8.90 3.15
CA PHE A 61 -2.34 9.40 4.49
C PHE A 61 -2.75 10.87 4.60
N ASP A 62 -3.45 11.21 5.67
CA ASP A 62 -3.79 12.60 5.97
C ASP A 62 -2.56 13.39 6.50
N SER A 63 -2.77 14.67 6.82
CA SER A 63 -1.71 15.54 7.37
C SER A 63 -1.11 15.06 8.69
N LYS A 64 -1.78 14.14 9.41
CA LYS A 64 -1.31 13.54 10.67
C LYS A 64 -0.66 12.17 10.44
N GLY A 65 -0.47 11.77 9.19
CA GLY A 65 0.06 10.46 8.84
C GLY A 65 -0.87 9.31 9.23
N MET A 66 -2.18 9.55 9.27
CA MET A 66 -3.20 8.53 9.49
C MET A 66 -3.75 8.05 8.14
N LEU A 67 -4.03 6.76 8.02
CA LEU A 67 -4.68 6.19 6.84
C LEU A 67 -6.08 6.80 6.66
N ASP A 68 -6.28 7.48 5.53
CA ASP A 68 -7.56 7.94 5.03
C ASP A 68 -8.20 6.82 4.20
N VAL A 69 -9.02 6.01 4.87
CA VAL A 69 -9.69 4.87 4.24
C VAL A 69 -10.64 5.31 3.13
N GLU A 70 -11.29 6.47 3.28
CA GLU A 70 -12.25 6.98 2.29
C GLU A 70 -11.52 7.34 1.01
N LYS A 71 -10.48 8.19 1.10
CA LYS A 71 -9.67 8.61 -0.06
C LYS A 71 -8.97 7.44 -0.74
N THR A 72 -8.41 6.53 0.05
CA THR A 72 -7.77 5.33 -0.49
C THR A 72 -8.78 4.46 -1.25
N THR A 73 -9.99 4.30 -0.70
CA THR A 73 -11.06 3.52 -1.35
C THR A 73 -11.58 4.17 -2.62
N GLU A 74 -11.78 5.49 -2.62
CA GLU A 74 -12.17 6.27 -3.80
C GLU A 74 -11.16 6.05 -4.93
N PHE A 75 -9.86 6.21 -4.63
CA PHE A 75 -8.79 6.04 -5.60
C PHE A 75 -8.75 4.62 -6.18
N MET A 76 -8.85 3.59 -5.33
CA MET A 76 -8.73 2.21 -5.78
C MET A 76 -9.92 1.80 -6.64
N LYS A 77 -11.15 2.18 -6.28
CA LYS A 77 -12.35 1.92 -7.09
C LYS A 77 -12.35 2.68 -8.42
N ALA A 78 -11.65 3.82 -8.50
CA ALA A 78 -11.49 4.55 -9.75
C ALA A 78 -10.49 3.89 -10.71
N ASN A 79 -9.51 3.13 -10.20
CA ASN A 79 -8.39 2.60 -10.98
C ASN A 79 -8.40 1.07 -11.15
N ILE A 80 -9.23 0.34 -10.40
CA ILE A 80 -9.31 -1.13 -10.42
C ILE A 80 -10.73 -1.55 -10.80
N GLN A 81 -10.83 -2.54 -11.69
CA GLN A 81 -12.11 -3.12 -12.14
C GLN A 81 -12.28 -4.57 -11.67
N SER A 82 -11.17 -5.26 -11.37
CA SER A 82 -11.15 -6.63 -10.84
C SER A 82 -11.89 -6.72 -9.50
N GLU A 83 -12.98 -7.48 -9.47
CA GLU A 83 -13.76 -7.74 -8.25
C GLU A 83 -12.92 -8.45 -7.18
N ASP A 84 -12.08 -9.41 -7.57
CA ASP A 84 -11.18 -10.12 -6.66
C ASP A 84 -10.16 -9.15 -6.02
N ALA A 85 -9.61 -8.23 -6.82
CA ALA A 85 -8.68 -7.22 -6.31
C ALA A 85 -9.37 -6.22 -5.37
N LEU A 86 -10.61 -5.81 -5.69
CA LEU A 86 -11.41 -4.95 -4.83
C LEU A 86 -11.78 -5.65 -3.52
N GLN A 87 -12.09 -6.95 -3.54
CA GLN A 87 -12.34 -7.71 -2.32
C GLN A 87 -11.11 -7.81 -1.43
N ILE A 88 -9.92 -8.06 -2.00
CA ILE A 88 -8.66 -8.06 -1.24
C ILE A 88 -8.39 -6.66 -0.68
N PHE A 89 -8.69 -5.61 -1.44
CA PHE A 89 -8.54 -4.24 -0.99
C PHE A 89 -9.50 -3.88 0.15
N ASP A 90 -10.77 -4.32 0.08
CA ASP A 90 -11.74 -4.16 1.16
C ASP A 90 -11.24 -4.84 2.44
N GLN A 91 -10.69 -6.07 2.34
CA GLN A 91 -10.04 -6.75 3.48
C GLN A 91 -8.83 -5.98 4.03
N ILE A 92 -8.00 -5.41 3.16
CA ILE A 92 -6.86 -4.58 3.59
C ILE A 92 -7.35 -3.37 4.37
N THR A 93 -8.33 -2.62 3.85
CA THR A 93 -8.84 -1.42 4.54
C THR A 93 -9.53 -1.76 5.86
N GLU A 94 -10.29 -2.84 5.91
CA GLU A 94 -10.92 -3.33 7.15
C GLU A 94 -9.87 -3.76 8.19
N GLU A 95 -8.92 -4.63 7.82
CA GLU A 95 -7.96 -5.17 8.78
C GLU A 95 -6.84 -4.21 9.15
N CYS A 96 -6.38 -3.37 8.21
CA CYS A 96 -5.19 -2.55 8.37
C CYS A 96 -5.48 -1.11 8.79
N SER A 97 -6.73 -0.64 8.77
CA SER A 97 -7.08 0.68 9.32
C SER A 97 -6.74 0.84 10.80
N LYS A 98 -6.69 -0.26 11.56
CA LYS A 98 -6.26 -0.31 12.96
C LYS A 98 -4.86 0.26 13.22
N VAL A 99 -4.00 0.39 12.20
CA VAL A 99 -2.67 1.02 12.37
C VAL A 99 -2.77 2.49 12.79
N ASN A 100 -3.94 3.12 12.59
CA ASN A 100 -4.21 4.47 13.08
C ASN A 100 -4.29 4.53 14.61
N ASP A 101 -4.64 3.43 15.27
CA ASP A 101 -4.75 3.32 16.72
C ASP A 101 -3.43 2.92 17.41
N GLU A 102 -2.41 2.56 16.62
CA GLU A 102 -1.11 2.14 17.14
C GLU A 102 -0.28 3.34 17.64
N GLU A 103 0.45 3.12 18.73
CA GLU A 103 1.42 4.09 19.23
C GLU A 103 2.63 4.16 18.28
N VAL A 104 3.04 5.37 17.93
CA VAL A 104 4.20 5.61 17.06
C VAL A 104 5.15 6.63 17.66
N SER A 105 6.41 6.57 17.26
CA SER A 105 7.48 7.40 17.81
C SER A 105 7.68 8.72 17.06
N ASP A 106 7.18 8.81 15.84
CA ASP A 106 7.40 9.91 14.88
C ASP A 106 6.16 10.81 14.69
N GLY A 107 5.07 10.54 15.42
CA GLY A 107 3.88 11.36 15.49
C GLY A 107 3.20 11.56 14.14
N ASP A 108 3.16 12.81 13.67
CA ASP A 108 2.51 13.19 12.42
C ASP A 108 3.39 12.90 11.20
N GLU A 109 4.68 12.55 11.35
CA GLU A 109 5.53 12.14 10.23
C GLU A 109 5.01 10.86 9.57
N GLY A 110 4.48 9.93 10.37
CA GLY A 110 3.73 8.76 9.89
C GLY A 110 4.58 7.65 9.26
N CYS A 111 5.91 7.74 9.33
CA CYS A 111 6.83 6.70 8.88
C CYS A 111 6.58 5.36 9.60
N ASP A 112 6.46 5.38 10.92
CA ASP A 112 6.18 4.17 11.72
C ASP A 112 4.83 3.53 11.29
N ARG A 113 3.78 4.35 11.11
CA ARG A 113 2.48 3.85 10.61
C ARG A 113 2.56 3.32 9.19
N ALA A 114 3.33 3.95 8.32
CA ALA A 114 3.53 3.46 6.96
C ALA A 114 4.20 2.07 6.96
N GLN A 115 5.17 1.85 7.86
CA GLN A 115 5.77 0.53 8.03
C GLN A 115 4.77 -0.51 8.56
N LEU A 116 3.96 -0.15 9.56
CA LEU A 116 2.91 -1.02 10.11
C LEU A 116 1.87 -1.38 9.05
N LEU A 117 1.43 -0.39 8.26
CA LEU A 117 0.49 -0.58 7.17
C LEU A 117 1.07 -1.53 6.11
N PHE A 118 2.31 -1.32 5.67
CA PHE A 118 2.94 -2.19 4.69
C PHE A 118 3.01 -3.64 5.17
N LYS A 119 3.42 -3.87 6.42
CA LYS A 119 3.44 -5.21 7.03
C LYS A 119 2.04 -5.83 7.05
N CYS A 120 1.04 -5.07 7.46
CA CYS A 120 -0.35 -5.54 7.48
C CYS A 120 -0.84 -5.93 6.08
N ILE A 121 -0.59 -5.10 5.06
CA ILE A 121 -0.94 -5.39 3.66
C ILE A 121 -0.32 -6.70 3.19
N VAL A 122 0.97 -6.92 3.47
CA VAL A 122 1.68 -8.16 3.10
C VAL A 122 1.05 -9.37 3.80
N GLU A 123 0.70 -9.26 5.08
CA GLU A 123 0.03 -10.33 5.82
C GLU A 123 -1.35 -10.66 5.24
N VAL A 124 -2.17 -9.65 4.93
CA VAL A 124 -3.51 -9.85 4.32
C VAL A 124 -3.38 -10.52 2.95
N LYS A 125 -2.48 -10.03 2.09
CA LYS A 125 -2.22 -10.65 0.77
C LYS A 125 -1.76 -12.11 0.89
N LYS A 126 -0.92 -12.41 1.88
CA LYS A 126 -0.49 -13.78 2.18
C LYS A 126 -1.66 -14.66 2.63
N LYS A 127 -2.55 -14.16 3.50
CA LYS A 127 -3.76 -14.88 3.91
C LYS A 127 -4.66 -15.17 2.71
N ALA A 128 -4.97 -14.17 1.89
CA ALA A 128 -5.82 -14.31 0.70
C ALA A 128 -5.28 -15.41 -0.25
N SER A 129 -3.97 -15.40 -0.52
CA SER A 129 -3.31 -16.41 -1.36
C SER A 129 -3.42 -17.84 -0.79
N VAL A 130 -3.42 -18.00 0.53
CA VAL A 130 -3.59 -19.30 1.21
C VAL A 130 -5.05 -19.77 1.15
N PHE A 131 -6.02 -18.86 1.25
CA PHE A 131 -7.45 -19.20 1.16
C PHE A 131 -7.84 -19.71 -0.24
N GLU A 132 -7.33 -19.10 -1.30
CA GLU A 132 -7.53 -19.57 -2.69
C GLU A 132 -7.03 -21.01 -2.88
N THR A 133 -5.86 -21.33 -2.32
CA THR A 133 -5.25 -22.67 -2.45
C THR A 133 -6.06 -23.76 -1.74
N ARG A 134 -6.84 -23.42 -0.72
CA ARG A 134 -7.65 -24.37 0.06
C ARG A 134 -9.03 -24.65 -0.54
N GLN A 135 -9.56 -23.77 -1.39
CA GLN A 135 -10.86 -23.99 -2.05
C GLN A 135 -10.75 -24.82 -3.33
N THR A 136 -9.55 -25.00 -3.88
CA THR A 136 -9.28 -25.82 -5.06
C THR A 136 -8.80 -27.25 -4.75
N SER A 137 -8.81 -27.64 -3.46
CA SER A 137 -8.39 -28.97 -2.96
C SER A 137 -9.56 -29.83 -2.49
#